data_AF-A0A2E0RPN2-F1
#
_entry.id   AF-A0A2E0RPN2-F1
#
_cell.length_a   1.000
_cell.length_b   1.000
_cell.length_c   1.000
_cell.angle_alpha   90.00
_cell.angle_beta   90.00
_cell.angle_gamma   90.00
#
_symmetry.space_group_name_H-M   'P 1'
#
loop_
_entity.id
_entity.type
_entity.pdbx_description
1 polymer ?
#
loop_
_entity_poly.entity_id
_entity_poly.type
_entity_poly.pdbx_seq_one_letter_code
_entity_poly.pdbx_strand_id
1 'polypeptide(L)'
;MTAHPAVDRLLDMREPFHRPRLPIIALSCLAVLAGACGGDSSDDDADADSGADSSEVEAPSATPDSESNGSVSADAGTADDAAASAETLTADELTAVAAGVSVPGLEAGEATPGGFGETASVMYSNDEVEAFVTLAACDPFVCWDLGGEVGAEQEANLRSNLAPIHLDNPDLVFDYGNVEPVPGYEAFYLYSLSFVQDGGTKAATNAYRLIFHDGVTSMTIVVNPVSGFLPDSAEAWEASMDRATAEAVANDVFAAFVDADTFAAGE
;
A
#
# COMPACT_ATOMS: atom_id res chain seq x y z
N MET A 1 -34.57 -26.14 -6.09
CA MET A 1 -33.61 -25.56 -5.13
C MET A 1 -32.50 -26.57 -4.95
N THR A 2 -31.49 -26.46 -5.80
CA THR A 2 -30.35 -27.36 -5.91
C THR A 2 -29.18 -26.68 -5.21
N ALA A 3 -28.73 -27.27 -4.11
CA ALA A 3 -27.57 -26.81 -3.35
C ALA A 3 -26.27 -27.09 -4.14
N HIS A 4 -25.36 -26.12 -4.12
CA HIS A 4 -24.05 -26.17 -4.78
C HIS A 4 -23.07 -27.01 -3.93
N PRO A 5 -22.33 -27.98 -4.50
CA PRO A 5 -21.56 -28.97 -3.72
C PRO A 5 -20.15 -28.50 -3.26
N ALA A 6 -19.90 -27.20 -3.13
CA ALA A 6 -18.55 -26.68 -2.82
C ALA A 6 -18.34 -26.26 -1.35
N VAL A 7 -19.38 -26.27 -0.50
CA VAL A 7 -19.31 -25.69 0.85
C VAL A 7 -19.08 -26.74 1.96
N ASP A 8 -19.29 -28.03 1.69
CA ASP A 8 -19.33 -29.08 2.73
C ASP A 8 -18.00 -29.80 3.01
N ARG A 9 -16.85 -29.29 2.54
CA ARG A 9 -15.56 -30.02 2.66
C ARG A 9 -14.45 -29.32 3.47
N LEU A 10 -14.78 -28.27 4.22
CA LEU A 10 -13.81 -27.48 5.00
C LEU A 10 -13.87 -27.67 6.52
N LEU A 11 -14.74 -28.56 7.03
CA LEU A 11 -14.91 -28.75 8.48
C LEU A 11 -14.05 -29.86 9.12
N ASP A 12 -13.12 -30.50 8.41
CA ASP A 12 -12.44 -31.72 8.90
C ASP A 12 -10.92 -31.62 9.11
N MET A 13 -10.33 -30.42 9.22
CA MET A 13 -8.90 -30.27 9.54
C MET A 13 -8.62 -29.20 10.60
N ARG A 14 -9.15 -29.39 11.81
CA ARG A 14 -8.69 -28.69 13.02
C ARG A 14 -7.72 -29.59 13.80
N GLU A 15 -6.43 -29.55 13.44
CA GLU A 15 -5.35 -29.86 14.39
C GLU A 15 -4.26 -28.77 14.33
N PRO A 16 -3.81 -28.24 15.48
CA PRO A 16 -2.79 -27.19 15.51
C PRO A 16 -1.39 -27.78 15.31
N PHE A 17 -0.73 -27.43 14.19
CA PHE A 17 0.69 -27.72 14.02
C PHE A 17 1.55 -26.73 14.82
N HIS A 18 2.20 -27.23 15.88
CA HIS A 18 3.33 -26.57 16.52
C HIS A 18 4.50 -26.44 15.53
N ARG A 19 4.88 -25.22 15.14
CA ARG A 19 6.18 -24.96 14.50
C ARG A 19 7.29 -24.81 15.55
N PRO A 20 8.48 -25.40 15.33
CA PRO A 20 9.62 -25.27 16.23
C PRO A 20 10.36 -23.94 16.00
N ARG A 21 10.74 -23.26 17.09
CA ARG A 21 11.68 -22.13 17.06
C ARG A 21 13.07 -22.63 16.66
N LEU A 22 13.65 -22.08 15.58
CA LEU A 22 15.07 -22.21 15.25
C LEU A 22 15.83 -20.90 15.54
N PRO A 23 17.14 -20.99 15.82
CA PRO A 23 17.87 -19.94 16.54
C PRO A 23 18.40 -18.83 15.64
N ILE A 24 18.41 -17.63 16.21
CA ILE A 24 19.07 -16.42 15.71
C ILE A 24 20.58 -16.70 15.55
N ILE A 25 21.07 -16.68 14.30
CA ILE A 25 22.50 -16.60 14.00
C ILE A 25 22.82 -15.13 13.76
N ALA A 26 23.50 -14.53 14.73
CA ALA A 26 24.15 -13.24 14.58
C ALA A 26 25.32 -13.38 13.58
N LEU A 27 25.32 -12.55 12.53
CA LEU A 27 26.50 -12.36 11.70
C LEU A 27 26.86 -10.87 11.68
N SER A 28 28.00 -10.56 12.29
CA SER A 28 28.61 -9.24 12.35
C SER A 28 29.47 -8.96 11.11
N CYS A 29 29.56 -7.66 10.79
CA CYS A 29 30.60 -6.98 10.02
C CYS A 29 30.67 -7.23 8.50
N LEU A 30 30.56 -6.16 7.70
CA LEU A 30 31.72 -5.42 7.18
C LEU A 30 31.28 -4.15 6.43
N ALA A 31 31.91 -3.02 6.76
CA ALA A 31 31.82 -1.79 5.99
C ALA A 31 32.65 -1.88 4.70
N VAL A 32 32.14 -1.29 3.61
CA VAL A 32 32.97 -0.80 2.49
C VAL A 32 32.54 0.63 2.18
N LEU A 33 33.56 1.48 2.09
CA LEU A 33 33.56 2.93 1.90
C LEU A 33 33.38 3.36 0.43
N ALA A 34 32.95 4.61 0.32
CA ALA A 34 33.39 5.67 -0.60
C ALA A 34 32.60 5.94 -1.90
N GLY A 35 32.18 7.20 -2.00
CA GLY A 35 31.71 7.88 -3.20
C GLY A 35 31.36 9.34 -2.92
N ALA A 36 32.27 10.09 -2.28
CA ALA A 36 32.13 11.53 -2.09
C ALA A 36 32.50 12.28 -3.39
N CYS A 37 31.63 13.19 -3.82
CA CYS A 37 32.05 14.41 -4.52
C CYS A 37 31.09 15.53 -4.07
N GLY A 38 31.54 16.31 -3.09
CA GLY A 38 30.98 17.63 -2.81
C GLY A 38 31.80 18.70 -3.55
N GLY A 39 31.18 19.84 -3.85
CA GLY A 39 31.89 20.96 -4.46
C GLY A 39 30.99 22.09 -4.91
N ASP A 40 30.59 22.89 -3.92
CA ASP A 40 30.01 24.24 -3.98
C ASP A 40 30.82 25.23 -4.86
N SER A 41 30.12 26.14 -5.54
CA SER A 41 30.67 27.45 -5.95
C SER A 41 29.56 28.46 -6.22
N SER A 42 29.63 29.57 -5.48
CA SER A 42 28.76 30.73 -5.43
C SER A 42 28.93 31.69 -6.63
N ASP A 43 27.86 32.46 -6.85
CA ASP A 43 27.73 33.85 -7.36
C ASP A 43 28.43 34.31 -8.65
N ASP A 44 27.64 34.84 -9.60
CA ASP A 44 27.85 36.19 -10.18
C ASP A 44 26.68 36.62 -11.10
N ASP A 45 26.45 37.93 -11.09
CA ASP A 45 25.33 38.72 -11.64
C ASP A 45 25.22 38.84 -13.18
N ALA A 46 24.04 39.32 -13.59
CA ALA A 46 23.75 40.32 -14.64
C ALA A 46 23.13 39.89 -16.00
N ASP A 47 21.92 40.44 -16.21
CA ASP A 47 21.34 41.06 -17.42
C ASP A 47 21.56 40.45 -18.82
N ALA A 48 20.46 40.05 -19.48
CA ALA A 48 19.89 40.80 -20.63
C ALA A 48 18.84 39.99 -21.43
N ASP A 49 17.73 40.68 -21.65
CA ASP A 49 16.77 40.67 -22.75
C ASP A 49 17.14 39.95 -24.07
N SER A 50 16.19 39.15 -24.59
CA SER A 50 15.54 39.31 -25.91
C SER A 50 15.22 37.99 -26.64
N GLY A 51 14.05 37.96 -27.28
CA GLY A 51 13.90 37.28 -28.57
C GLY A 51 13.15 35.95 -28.58
N ALA A 52 11.86 36.03 -28.87
CA ALA A 52 11.13 34.94 -29.51
C ALA A 52 11.67 34.68 -30.93
N ASP A 53 11.80 33.43 -31.34
CA ASP A 53 11.39 32.97 -32.68
C ASP A 53 11.24 31.45 -32.75
N SER A 54 10.28 31.03 -33.57
CA SER A 54 9.88 29.65 -33.84
C SER A 54 10.75 29.05 -34.95
N SER A 55 11.06 27.76 -34.88
CA SER A 55 11.44 26.97 -36.06
C SER A 55 11.12 25.49 -35.80
N GLU A 56 10.10 24.99 -36.51
CA GLU A 56 9.96 23.59 -36.90
C GLU A 56 11.23 23.13 -37.64
N VAL A 57 11.77 21.97 -37.27
CA VAL A 57 12.52 21.15 -38.23
C VAL A 57 12.37 19.66 -37.91
N GLU A 58 12.31 18.90 -39.00
CA GLU A 58 11.85 17.53 -39.18
C GLU A 58 12.64 16.43 -38.44
N ALA A 59 11.95 15.30 -38.26
CA ALA A 59 12.55 14.01 -37.96
C ALA A 59 13.46 13.50 -39.09
N PRO A 60 14.55 12.78 -38.75
CA PRO A 60 15.09 11.76 -39.62
C PRO A 60 14.88 10.35 -39.06
N SER A 61 14.22 9.53 -39.85
CA SER A 61 14.24 8.08 -39.77
C SER A 61 15.58 7.54 -40.29
N ALA A 62 16.27 6.68 -39.54
CA ALA A 62 17.17 5.66 -40.11
C ALA A 62 17.45 4.51 -39.11
N THR A 63 17.26 3.32 -39.68
CA THR A 63 17.42 1.91 -39.31
C THR A 63 18.71 1.44 -38.59
N PRO A 64 18.75 0.17 -38.12
CA PRO A 64 19.62 -0.31 -37.06
C PRO A 64 20.93 -0.94 -37.56
N ASP A 65 21.99 -0.79 -36.77
CA ASP A 65 23.21 -1.58 -36.93
C ASP A 65 23.30 -2.63 -35.83
N SER A 66 23.24 -3.88 -36.28
CA SER A 66 23.61 -5.06 -35.54
C SER A 66 25.12 -5.18 -35.50
N GLU A 67 25.71 -5.19 -34.31
CA GLU A 67 27.01 -5.83 -34.09
C GLU A 67 26.92 -6.84 -32.94
N SER A 68 27.02 -8.10 -33.37
CA SER A 68 27.30 -9.30 -32.60
C SER A 68 28.63 -9.19 -31.86
N ASN A 69 28.67 -9.58 -30.59
CA ASN A 69 29.58 -10.63 -30.07
C ASN A 69 29.52 -10.75 -28.55
N GLY A 70 29.46 -12.00 -28.06
CA GLY A 70 29.89 -12.30 -26.68
C GLY A 70 29.07 -13.36 -25.97
N SER A 71 29.03 -14.58 -26.51
CA SER A 71 28.59 -15.76 -25.77
C SER A 71 29.43 -15.96 -24.50
N VAL A 72 28.78 -15.97 -23.33
CA VAL A 72 29.32 -16.61 -22.13
C VAL A 72 28.26 -17.59 -21.64
N SER A 73 28.51 -18.87 -21.89
CA SER A 73 27.79 -19.97 -21.26
C SER A 73 28.10 -19.96 -19.77
N ALA A 74 27.07 -19.75 -18.95
CA ALA A 74 27.06 -20.19 -17.57
C ALA A 74 25.94 -21.22 -17.43
N ASP A 75 26.36 -22.47 -17.41
CA ASP A 75 25.63 -23.62 -16.89
C ASP A 75 25.29 -23.34 -15.42
N ALA A 76 24.01 -23.09 -15.14
CA ALA A 76 23.45 -23.10 -13.80
C ALA A 76 22.12 -23.84 -13.90
N GLY A 77 22.09 -24.98 -13.23
CA GLY A 77 21.06 -26.00 -13.37
C GLY A 77 19.65 -25.47 -13.24
N THR A 78 18.77 -26.11 -14.00
CA THR A 78 17.34 -26.12 -13.85
C THR A 78 17.00 -26.56 -12.43
N ALA A 79 16.93 -25.60 -11.50
CA ALA A 79 16.12 -25.73 -10.30
C ALA A 79 14.68 -25.56 -10.77
N ASP A 80 14.07 -26.70 -11.08
CA ASP A 80 12.65 -26.91 -11.25
C ASP A 80 11.98 -26.68 -9.89
N ASP A 81 12.03 -25.43 -9.39
CA ASP A 81 11.09 -24.99 -8.36
C ASP A 81 9.83 -24.63 -9.12
N ALA A 82 8.97 -25.64 -9.29
CA ALA A 82 7.56 -25.45 -9.40
C ALA A 82 7.10 -24.72 -8.13
N ALA A 83 7.28 -23.40 -8.10
CA ALA A 83 6.39 -22.53 -7.39
C ALA A 83 5.02 -22.89 -7.95
N ALA A 84 4.26 -23.68 -7.19
CA ALA A 84 2.84 -23.82 -7.42
C ALA A 84 2.35 -22.38 -7.50
N SER A 85 2.03 -21.93 -8.72
CA SER A 85 1.44 -20.62 -8.91
C SER A 85 0.15 -20.67 -8.11
N ALA A 86 0.17 -20.09 -6.91
CA ALA A 86 -1.04 -19.86 -6.15
C ALA A 86 -1.98 -19.19 -7.14
N GLU A 87 -3.14 -19.80 -7.40
CA GLU A 87 -4.09 -19.26 -8.36
C GLU A 87 -4.42 -17.84 -7.90
N THR A 88 -3.96 -16.87 -8.67
CA THR A 88 -4.20 -15.47 -8.39
C THR A 88 -5.69 -15.20 -8.52
N LEU A 89 -6.31 -14.66 -7.47
CA LEU A 89 -7.73 -14.32 -7.50
C LEU A 89 -8.00 -13.30 -8.61
N THR A 90 -9.04 -13.54 -9.38
CA THR A 90 -9.53 -12.61 -10.41
C THR A 90 -10.26 -11.43 -9.79
N ALA A 91 -10.38 -10.33 -10.53
CA ALA A 91 -11.15 -9.16 -10.11
C ALA A 91 -12.61 -9.50 -9.76
N ASP A 92 -13.24 -10.43 -10.48
CA ASP A 92 -14.60 -10.88 -10.20
C ASP A 92 -14.68 -11.65 -8.88
N GLU A 93 -13.70 -12.51 -8.59
CA GLU A 93 -13.61 -13.23 -7.30
C GLU A 93 -13.37 -12.27 -6.14
N LEU A 94 -12.43 -11.33 -6.29
CA LEU A 94 -12.18 -10.28 -5.30
C LEU A 94 -13.41 -9.39 -5.07
N THR A 95 -14.17 -9.08 -6.12
CA THR A 95 -15.41 -8.30 -6.02
C THR A 95 -16.50 -9.09 -5.30
N ALA A 96 -16.62 -10.39 -5.57
CA ALA A 96 -17.57 -11.26 -4.89
C ALA A 96 -17.26 -11.41 -3.40
N VAL A 97 -15.97 -11.52 -3.04
CA VAL A 97 -15.51 -11.48 -1.64
C VAL A 97 -15.90 -10.16 -0.99
N ALA A 98 -15.53 -9.03 -1.59
CA ALA A 98 -15.83 -7.70 -1.05
C ALA A 98 -17.33 -7.47 -0.87
N ALA A 99 -18.17 -7.98 -1.78
CA ALA A 99 -19.63 -7.90 -1.69
C ALA A 99 -20.22 -8.81 -0.58
N GLY A 100 -19.51 -9.87 -0.18
CA GLY A 100 -19.96 -10.84 0.81
C GLY A 100 -19.64 -10.48 2.26
N VAL A 101 -18.67 -9.58 2.48
CA VAL A 101 -18.19 -9.22 3.82
C VAL A 101 -19.08 -8.15 4.45
N SER A 102 -19.55 -8.45 5.67
CA SER A 102 -20.32 -7.52 6.51
C SER A 102 -19.52 -7.12 7.73
N VAL A 103 -19.43 -5.81 7.99
CA VAL A 103 -18.72 -5.27 9.16
C VAL A 103 -19.76 -4.71 10.15
N PRO A 104 -19.84 -5.22 11.39
CA PRO A 104 -20.79 -4.72 12.37
C PRO A 104 -20.70 -3.20 12.58
N GLY A 105 -21.83 -2.50 12.53
CA GLY A 105 -21.88 -1.05 12.77
C GLY A 105 -21.50 -0.18 11.58
N LEU A 106 -21.15 -0.78 10.43
CA LEU A 106 -20.90 -0.07 9.18
C LEU A 106 -21.86 -0.54 8.09
N GLU A 107 -22.32 0.39 7.27
CA GLU A 107 -23.06 0.10 6.05
C GLU A 107 -22.09 -0.11 4.89
N ALA A 108 -22.23 -1.23 4.17
CA ALA A 108 -21.44 -1.52 2.99
C ALA A 108 -22.02 -0.83 1.76
N GLY A 109 -21.17 -0.17 0.97
CA GLY A 109 -21.46 0.28 -0.37
C GLY A 109 -21.44 -0.85 -1.40
N GLU A 110 -21.64 -0.50 -2.66
CA GLU A 110 -21.49 -1.45 -3.78
C GLU A 110 -20.01 -1.79 -3.97
N ALA A 111 -19.68 -3.09 -3.98
CA ALA A 111 -18.34 -3.55 -4.35
C ALA A 111 -18.14 -3.36 -5.86
N THR A 112 -16.99 -2.84 -6.24
CA THR A 112 -16.65 -2.53 -7.63
C THR A 112 -15.33 -3.18 -8.02
N PRO A 113 -15.22 -3.73 -9.24
CA PRO A 113 -13.92 -4.11 -9.77
C PRO A 113 -13.08 -2.84 -9.98
N GLY A 114 -11.79 -2.91 -9.65
CA GLY A 114 -10.90 -1.78 -9.85
C GLY A 114 -10.60 -1.56 -11.35
N GLY A 115 -10.25 -0.33 -11.69
CA GLY A 115 -10.01 0.07 -13.08
C GLY A 115 -8.71 -0.47 -13.68
N PHE A 116 -7.80 -1.01 -12.85
CA PHE A 116 -6.49 -1.50 -13.26
C PHE A 116 -6.13 -2.78 -12.49
N GLY A 117 -5.78 -3.83 -13.22
CA GLY A 117 -5.34 -5.11 -12.66
C GLY A 117 -6.44 -5.91 -11.97
N GLU A 118 -6.04 -7.02 -11.35
CA GLU A 118 -6.91 -7.89 -10.55
C GLU A 118 -7.15 -7.25 -9.18
N THR A 119 -8.07 -6.27 -9.15
CA THR A 119 -8.38 -5.49 -7.96
C THR A 119 -9.89 -5.35 -7.76
N ALA A 120 -10.31 -5.19 -6.51
CA ALA A 120 -11.68 -4.86 -6.13
C ALA A 120 -11.67 -3.81 -5.02
N SER A 121 -12.74 -3.02 -4.93
CA SER A 121 -12.89 -2.04 -3.86
C SER A 121 -14.32 -1.98 -3.35
N VAL A 122 -14.45 -1.77 -2.04
CA VAL A 122 -15.72 -1.56 -1.35
C VAL A 122 -15.52 -0.50 -0.28
N MET A 123 -16.54 0.32 -0.05
CA MET A 123 -16.56 1.32 1.01
C MET A 123 -17.49 0.84 2.12
N TYR A 124 -17.06 0.97 3.36
CA TYR A 124 -17.89 0.80 4.55
C TYR A 124 -18.02 2.15 5.24
N SER A 125 -19.21 2.53 5.70
CA SER A 125 -19.42 3.85 6.31
C SER A 125 -20.43 3.84 7.43
N ASN A 126 -20.31 4.78 8.36
CA ASN A 126 -21.36 5.16 9.30
C ASN A 126 -21.44 6.70 9.40
N ASP A 127 -22.05 7.24 10.45
CA ASP A 127 -22.18 8.69 10.63
C ASP A 127 -20.86 9.41 10.95
N GLU A 128 -19.80 8.67 11.33
CA GLU A 128 -18.53 9.21 11.83
C GLU A 128 -17.37 8.97 10.85
N VAL A 129 -17.28 7.77 10.27
CA VAL A 129 -16.14 7.35 9.44
C VAL A 129 -16.54 6.70 8.12
N GLU A 130 -15.60 6.75 7.17
CA GLU A 130 -15.59 6.00 5.91
C GLU A 130 -14.33 5.13 5.86
N ALA A 131 -14.49 3.83 5.69
CA ALA A 131 -13.42 2.85 5.49
C ALA A 131 -13.44 2.32 4.06
N PHE A 132 -12.44 2.69 3.27
CA PHE A 132 -12.24 2.20 1.91
C PHE A 132 -11.34 0.98 1.94
N VAL A 133 -11.86 -0.15 1.48
CA VAL A 133 -11.11 -1.40 1.35
C VAL A 133 -10.77 -1.62 -0.11
N THR A 134 -9.50 -1.85 -0.39
CA THR A 134 -9.02 -2.29 -1.70
C THR A 134 -8.36 -3.64 -1.54
N LEU A 135 -8.85 -4.62 -2.28
CA LEU A 135 -8.23 -5.93 -2.44
C LEU A 135 -7.50 -5.97 -3.77
N ALA A 136 -6.32 -6.59 -3.79
CA ALA A 136 -5.56 -6.78 -5.00
C ALA A 136 -4.80 -8.10 -4.96
N ALA A 137 -4.63 -8.75 -6.11
CA ALA A 137 -3.61 -9.77 -6.28
C ALA A 137 -2.23 -9.22 -5.87
N CYS A 138 -1.57 -9.86 -4.91
CA CYS A 138 -0.22 -9.50 -4.49
C CYS A 138 0.78 -10.20 -5.41
N ASP A 139 1.61 -9.41 -6.09
CA ASP A 139 2.83 -9.94 -6.70
C ASP A 139 3.92 -9.96 -5.62
N PRO A 140 4.41 -11.14 -5.20
CA PRO A 140 5.43 -11.24 -4.15
C PRO A 140 6.75 -10.56 -4.50
N PHE A 141 7.01 -10.21 -5.77
CA PHE A 141 8.18 -9.43 -6.17
C PHE A 141 7.99 -7.92 -5.99
N VAL A 142 6.74 -7.45 -5.88
CA VAL A 142 6.37 -6.03 -5.79
C VAL A 142 5.83 -5.68 -4.40
N CYS A 143 5.23 -6.64 -3.70
CA CYS A 143 4.75 -6.46 -2.34
C CYS A 143 5.94 -6.22 -1.39
N TRP A 144 5.91 -5.08 -0.72
CA TRP A 144 6.92 -4.69 0.25
C TRP A 144 6.83 -5.57 1.50
N ASP A 145 7.96 -6.11 1.94
CA ASP A 145 8.07 -6.82 3.22
C ASP A 145 7.64 -5.92 4.40
N LEU A 146 6.45 -6.20 4.94
CA LEU A 146 5.85 -5.50 6.07
C LEU A 146 6.69 -5.66 7.36
N GLY A 147 7.57 -6.67 7.45
CA GLY A 147 8.42 -6.92 8.62
C GLY A 147 9.74 -6.14 8.64
N GLY A 148 10.08 -5.45 7.54
CA GLY A 148 11.36 -4.77 7.38
C GLY A 148 11.48 -3.43 8.12
N GLU A 149 12.71 -3.00 8.41
CA GLU A 149 12.96 -1.63 8.87
C GLU A 149 12.60 -0.63 7.75
N VAL A 150 11.87 0.43 8.09
CA VAL A 150 11.56 1.53 7.15
C VAL A 150 12.80 2.39 6.97
N GLY A 151 13.48 2.24 5.84
CA GLY A 151 14.60 3.10 5.45
C GLY A 151 14.15 4.47 4.95
N ALA A 152 15.12 5.36 4.72
CA ALA A 152 14.85 6.74 4.30
C ALA A 152 14.13 6.84 2.94
N GLU A 153 14.41 5.93 2.01
CA GLU A 153 13.74 5.88 0.70
C GLU A 153 12.28 5.44 0.85
N GLN A 154 12.02 4.46 1.71
CA GLN A 154 10.67 3.99 2.01
C GLN A 154 9.87 5.08 2.73
N GLU A 155 10.44 5.77 3.70
CA GLU A 155 9.78 6.90 4.36
C GLU A 155 9.44 8.01 3.35
N ALA A 156 10.34 8.32 2.41
CA ALA A 156 10.06 9.27 1.34
C ALA A 156 8.88 8.82 0.46
N ASN A 157 8.81 7.54 0.11
CA ASN A 157 7.69 6.97 -0.64
C ASN A 157 6.37 7.05 0.16
N LEU A 158 6.39 6.74 1.46
CA LEU A 158 5.20 6.87 2.32
C LEU A 158 4.72 8.33 2.35
N ARG A 159 5.65 9.28 2.49
CA ARG A 159 5.36 10.73 2.50
C ARG A 159 4.87 11.27 1.16
N SER A 160 5.23 10.64 0.03
CA SER A 160 4.75 11.05 -1.29
C SER A 160 3.23 10.92 -1.48
N ASN A 161 2.56 10.17 -0.61
CA ASN A 161 1.09 10.10 -0.57
C ASN A 161 0.44 11.36 0.00
N LEU A 162 1.22 12.26 0.60
CA LEU A 162 0.75 13.54 1.12
C LEU A 162 1.03 14.66 0.13
N ALA A 163 0.08 15.59 0.01
CA ALA A 163 0.31 16.81 -0.75
C ALA A 163 1.45 17.63 -0.10
N PRO A 164 2.34 18.30 -0.87
CA PRO A 164 3.48 19.04 -0.34
C PRO A 164 3.14 20.04 0.77
N ILE A 165 1.98 20.68 0.69
CA ILE A 165 1.49 21.64 1.70
C ILE A 165 1.40 21.03 3.11
N HIS A 166 1.17 19.71 3.23
CA HIS A 166 1.16 19.02 4.51
C HIS A 166 2.56 18.65 4.99
N LEU A 167 3.50 18.40 4.08
CA LEU A 167 4.88 18.06 4.43
C LEU A 167 5.64 19.25 5.03
N ASP A 168 5.30 20.45 4.59
CA ASP A 168 5.85 21.70 5.12
C ASP A 168 5.18 22.16 6.43
N ASN A 169 4.10 21.48 6.86
CA ASN A 169 3.35 21.86 8.05
C ASN A 169 4.04 21.33 9.32
N PRO A 170 4.46 22.19 10.27
CA PRO A 170 5.06 21.75 11.52
C PRO A 170 4.11 20.93 12.42
N ASP A 171 2.80 21.06 12.21
CA ASP A 171 1.76 20.34 12.96
C ASP A 171 1.36 19.01 12.30
N LEU A 172 2.08 18.57 11.26
CA LEU A 172 1.86 17.25 10.66
C LEU A 172 2.18 16.15 11.68
N VAL A 173 1.16 15.36 12.01
CA VAL A 173 1.35 14.05 12.62
C VAL A 173 1.49 13.04 11.49
N PHE A 174 2.63 12.36 11.45
CA PHE A 174 2.92 11.29 10.49
C PHE A 174 3.57 10.15 11.25
N ASP A 175 2.83 9.07 11.46
CA ASP A 175 3.25 7.93 12.27
C ASP A 175 2.97 6.63 11.53
N TYR A 176 3.86 5.65 11.66
CA TYR A 176 3.77 4.40 10.93
C TYR A 176 4.53 3.29 11.65
N GLY A 177 4.21 2.05 11.33
CA GLY A 177 4.89 0.89 11.88
C GLY A 177 4.12 -0.40 11.66
N ASN A 178 4.51 -1.44 12.39
CA ASN A 178 3.90 -2.76 12.31
C ASN A 178 2.86 -2.93 13.41
N VAL A 179 1.76 -3.59 13.09
CA VAL A 179 0.67 -3.93 14.03
C VAL A 179 0.20 -5.35 13.75
N GLU A 180 -0.43 -5.96 14.75
CA GLU A 180 -1.10 -7.25 14.62
C GLU A 180 -2.61 -7.03 14.84
N PRO A 181 -3.38 -6.62 13.81
CA PRO A 181 -4.80 -6.29 13.96
C PRO A 181 -5.63 -7.50 14.39
N VAL A 182 -5.22 -8.70 13.98
CA VAL A 182 -5.78 -9.99 14.35
C VAL A 182 -4.62 -10.93 14.68
N PRO A 183 -4.71 -11.77 15.74
CA PRO A 183 -3.63 -12.69 16.09
C PRO A 183 -3.17 -13.56 14.93
N GLY A 184 -1.87 -13.52 14.63
CA GLY A 184 -1.25 -14.26 13.52
C GLY A 184 -1.23 -13.53 12.18
N TYR A 185 -1.79 -12.32 12.08
CA TYR A 185 -1.81 -11.52 10.86
C TYR A 185 -1.03 -10.22 11.10
N GLU A 186 0.19 -10.13 10.59
CA GLU A 186 1.01 -8.91 10.66
C GLU A 186 0.62 -7.93 9.56
N ALA A 187 0.42 -6.67 9.91
CA ALA A 187 0.08 -5.59 9.00
C ALA A 187 0.96 -4.36 9.25
N PHE A 188 1.07 -3.50 8.25
CA PHE A 188 1.70 -2.18 8.36
C PHE A 188 0.63 -1.11 8.48
N TYR A 189 0.79 -0.17 9.42
CA TYR A 189 -0.07 1.00 9.50
C TYR A 189 0.65 2.29 9.11
N LEU A 190 -0.13 3.25 8.62
CA LEU A 190 0.25 4.63 8.43
C LEU A 190 -0.88 5.53 8.92
N TYR A 191 -0.58 6.45 9.82
CA TYR A 191 -1.48 7.50 10.27
C TYR A 191 -0.96 8.87 9.87
N SER A 192 -1.81 9.67 9.24
CA SER A 192 -1.50 11.06 8.88
C SER A 192 -2.62 12.00 9.32
N LEU A 193 -2.27 13.02 10.10
CA LEU A 193 -3.15 14.12 10.48
C LEU A 193 -2.45 15.46 10.21
N SER A 194 -3.09 16.31 9.42
CA SER A 194 -2.65 17.69 9.24
C SER A 194 -3.84 18.56 8.80
N PHE A 195 -3.84 19.81 9.28
CA PHE A 195 -4.69 20.88 8.79
C PHE A 195 -3.82 22.10 8.44
N VAL A 196 -4.04 22.68 7.27
CA VAL A 196 -3.37 23.90 6.82
C VAL A 196 -4.42 24.90 6.37
N GLN A 197 -4.31 26.13 6.88
CA GLN A 197 -5.09 27.27 6.43
C GLN A 197 -4.16 28.45 6.18
N ASP A 198 -3.98 28.82 4.91
CA ASP A 198 -3.15 29.94 4.50
C ASP A 198 -3.82 30.73 3.37
N GLY A 199 -3.90 32.06 3.52
CA GLY A 199 -4.34 32.97 2.45
C GLY A 199 -5.73 32.68 1.85
N GLY A 200 -6.60 31.93 2.54
CA GLY A 200 -7.91 31.50 2.02
C GLY A 200 -7.92 30.09 1.41
N THR A 201 -6.77 29.44 1.27
CA THR A 201 -6.65 28.02 0.95
C THR A 201 -6.75 27.20 2.24
N LYS A 202 -7.58 26.15 2.21
CA LYS A 202 -7.65 25.13 3.25
C LYS A 202 -7.27 23.79 2.65
N ALA A 203 -6.41 23.04 3.34
CA ALA A 203 -6.08 21.67 3.03
C ALA A 203 -6.09 20.85 4.32
N ALA A 204 -6.58 19.61 4.28
CA ALA A 204 -6.65 18.77 5.46
C ALA A 204 -6.45 17.29 5.08
N THR A 205 -5.82 16.54 5.97
CA THR A 205 -5.70 15.08 5.90
C THR A 205 -5.89 14.50 7.30
N ASN A 206 -6.68 13.45 7.44
CA ASN A 206 -6.89 12.68 8.66
C ASN A 206 -7.24 11.26 8.23
N ALA A 207 -6.23 10.41 8.15
CA ALA A 207 -6.39 9.07 7.59
C ALA A 207 -5.57 8.06 8.39
N TYR A 208 -6.19 6.93 8.67
CA TYR A 208 -5.51 5.72 9.13
C TYR A 208 -5.54 4.69 8.01
N ARG A 209 -4.37 4.22 7.61
CA ARG A 209 -4.20 3.20 6.58
C ARG A 209 -3.64 1.94 7.23
N LEU A 210 -4.28 0.81 6.97
CA LEU A 210 -3.78 -0.53 7.28
C LEU A 210 -3.45 -1.24 5.98
N ILE A 211 -2.28 -1.85 5.87
CA ILE A 211 -1.79 -2.58 4.71
C ILE A 211 -1.40 -3.98 5.16
N PHE A 212 -1.96 -4.98 4.50
CA PHE A 212 -1.68 -6.39 4.75
C PHE A 212 -1.44 -7.11 3.42
N HIS A 213 -0.61 -8.14 3.42
CA HIS A 213 -0.57 -9.13 2.37
C HIS A 213 -0.10 -10.49 2.89
N ASP A 214 -0.56 -11.58 2.26
CA ASP A 214 -0.12 -12.95 2.54
C ASP A 214 0.83 -13.51 1.47
N GLY A 215 1.19 -12.68 0.48
CA GLY A 215 2.01 -13.07 -0.68
C GLY A 215 1.20 -13.53 -1.90
N VAL A 216 -0.12 -13.66 -1.77
CA VAL A 216 -1.07 -13.97 -2.85
C VAL A 216 -2.08 -12.86 -3.03
N THR A 217 -2.59 -12.32 -1.92
CA THR A 217 -3.55 -11.22 -1.87
C THR A 217 -2.98 -10.12 -0.99
N SER A 218 -3.23 -8.87 -1.39
CA SER A 218 -3.00 -7.69 -0.58
C SER A 218 -4.33 -7.01 -0.28
N MET A 219 -4.41 -6.44 0.91
CA MET A 219 -5.54 -5.65 1.36
C MET A 219 -5.04 -4.33 1.91
N THR A 220 -5.63 -3.24 1.44
CA THR A 220 -5.42 -1.91 1.97
C THR A 220 -6.75 -1.38 2.49
N ILE A 221 -6.76 -0.94 3.74
CA ILE A 221 -7.92 -0.32 4.38
C ILE A 221 -7.54 1.13 4.68
N VAL A 222 -8.31 2.09 4.18
CA VAL A 222 -8.11 3.52 4.46
C VAL A 222 -9.35 4.04 5.20
N VAL A 223 -9.18 4.38 6.47
CA VAL A 223 -10.22 4.96 7.31
C VAL A 223 -10.04 6.48 7.36
N ASN A 224 -11.10 7.21 7.03
CA ASN A 224 -11.17 8.67 7.03
C ASN A 224 -12.42 9.11 7.84
N PRO A 225 -12.47 10.34 8.35
CA PRO A 225 -13.74 10.91 8.80
C PRO A 225 -14.71 11.02 7.60
N VAL A 226 -16.02 10.95 7.86
CA VAL A 226 -17.04 11.12 6.82
C VAL A 226 -16.83 12.42 6.04
N SER A 227 -16.86 12.32 4.72
CA SER A 227 -16.55 13.42 3.82
C SER A 227 -17.75 14.38 3.68
N GLY A 228 -17.78 15.40 4.53
CA GLY A 228 -18.84 16.43 4.54
C GLY A 228 -18.40 17.77 3.98
N PHE A 229 -17.38 18.39 4.58
CA PHE A 229 -16.74 19.66 4.19
C PHE A 229 -15.37 19.76 4.90
N LEU A 230 -14.44 20.55 4.35
CA LEU A 230 -13.21 20.89 5.10
C LEU A 230 -13.58 21.66 6.38
N PRO A 231 -13.02 21.30 7.54
CA PRO A 231 -13.37 21.94 8.81
C PRO A 231 -12.91 23.41 8.86
N ASP A 232 -13.43 24.13 9.83
CA ASP A 232 -13.10 25.54 10.05
C ASP A 232 -11.84 25.77 10.88
N SER A 233 -11.34 24.74 11.58
CA SER A 233 -10.11 24.82 12.37
C SER A 233 -9.40 23.47 12.47
N ALA A 234 -8.15 23.51 12.92
CA ALA A 234 -7.36 22.31 13.22
C ALA A 234 -8.01 21.46 14.31
N GLU A 235 -8.56 22.08 15.36
CA GLU A 235 -9.22 21.37 16.46
C GLU A 235 -10.50 20.67 16.00
N ALA A 236 -11.28 21.31 15.12
CA ALA A 236 -12.44 20.66 14.51
C ALA A 236 -12.04 19.50 13.59
N TRP A 237 -10.87 19.58 12.95
CA TRP A 237 -10.34 18.49 12.15
C TRP A 237 -9.86 17.33 13.00
N GLU A 238 -9.09 17.58 14.06
CA GLU A 238 -8.63 16.57 15.00
C GLU A 238 -9.81 15.86 15.69
N ALA A 239 -10.87 16.61 16.04
CA ALA A 239 -12.07 16.05 16.64
C ALA A 239 -12.96 15.25 15.67
N SER A 240 -12.73 15.34 14.35
CA SER A 240 -13.54 14.62 13.36
C SER A 240 -13.35 13.10 13.42
N MET A 241 -12.14 12.66 13.79
CA MET A 241 -11.81 11.26 13.99
C MET A 241 -10.46 11.20 14.71
N ASP A 242 -10.44 10.62 15.91
CA ASP A 242 -9.18 10.33 16.58
C ASP A 242 -8.54 9.05 16.02
N ARG A 243 -7.22 8.90 16.22
CA ARG A 243 -6.46 7.74 15.75
C ARG A 243 -7.00 6.42 16.30
N ALA A 244 -7.40 6.35 17.57
CA ALA A 244 -7.81 5.10 18.20
C ALA A 244 -9.14 4.59 17.61
N THR A 245 -10.05 5.52 17.31
CA THR A 245 -11.28 5.24 16.58
C THR A 245 -10.98 4.72 15.17
N ALA A 246 -10.08 5.39 14.44
CA ALA A 246 -9.68 5.00 13.10
C ALA A 246 -9.01 3.60 13.07
N GLU A 247 -8.13 3.33 14.04
CA GLU A 247 -7.45 2.05 14.22
C GLU A 247 -8.44 0.93 14.57
N ALA A 248 -9.38 1.18 15.49
CA ALA A 248 -10.41 0.21 15.85
C ALA A 248 -11.26 -0.18 14.64
N VAL A 249 -11.71 0.81 13.86
CA VAL A 249 -12.48 0.57 12.63
C VAL A 249 -11.66 -0.22 11.61
N ALA A 250 -10.39 0.14 11.40
CA ALA A 250 -9.52 -0.60 10.49
C ALA A 250 -9.35 -2.06 10.91
N ASN A 251 -9.19 -2.32 12.21
CA ASN A 251 -9.04 -3.67 12.77
C ASN A 251 -10.35 -4.47 12.66
N ASP A 252 -11.51 -3.85 12.93
CA ASP A 252 -12.82 -4.51 12.81
C ASP A 252 -13.13 -4.88 11.35
N VAL A 253 -12.83 -3.98 10.41
CA VAL A 253 -12.93 -4.26 8.97
C VAL A 253 -11.97 -5.38 8.60
N PHE A 254 -10.70 -5.30 9.00
CA PHE A 254 -9.70 -6.32 8.73
C PHE A 254 -10.13 -7.71 9.22
N ALA A 255 -10.59 -7.79 10.47
CA ALA A 255 -11.08 -9.02 11.08
C ALA A 255 -12.25 -9.62 10.30
N ALA A 256 -13.19 -8.80 9.82
CA ALA A 256 -14.31 -9.29 9.02
C ALA A 256 -13.88 -9.94 7.70
N PHE A 257 -12.83 -9.44 7.05
CA PHE A 257 -12.28 -10.06 5.85
C PHE A 257 -11.51 -11.34 6.15
N VAL A 258 -10.75 -11.39 7.25
CA VAL A 258 -10.05 -12.59 7.69
C VAL A 258 -11.04 -13.70 8.07
N ASP A 259 -12.08 -13.39 8.84
CA ASP A 259 -13.11 -14.34 9.28
C ASP A 259 -13.97 -14.89 8.13
N ALA A 260 -14.04 -14.17 7.01
CA ALA A 260 -14.74 -14.62 5.80
C ALA A 260 -13.94 -15.66 4.99
N ASP A 261 -12.86 -16.21 5.54
CA ASP A 261 -11.90 -17.12 4.88
C ASP A 261 -11.27 -16.51 3.61
N THR A 262 -11.27 -15.18 3.47
CA THR A 262 -10.74 -14.46 2.29
C THR A 262 -9.26 -14.76 2.04
N PHE A 263 -8.50 -15.03 3.10
CA PHE A 263 -7.05 -15.24 3.08
C PHE A 263 -6.67 -16.69 3.40
N ALA A 264 -7.62 -17.63 3.37
CA ALA A 264 -7.38 -19.05 3.58
C ALA A 264 -7.27 -19.79 2.23
N ALA A 265 -6.17 -19.58 1.51
CA ALA A 265 -5.73 -20.45 0.41
C ALA A 265 -4.21 -20.36 0.22
N GLY A 266 -3.45 -20.65 1.28
CA GLY A 266 -2.00 -20.60 1.22
C GLY A 266 -1.32 -21.24 2.42
N GLU A 267 -1.77 -22.41 2.88
CA GLU A 267 -0.98 -23.43 3.61
C GLU A 267 -1.78 -24.72 3.90
#